data_AF-A0A7C0XJN5-F1
#
_entry.id   AF-A0A7C0XJN5-F1
#
_cell.length_a   1.000
_cell.length_b   1.000
_cell.length_c   1.000
_cell.angle_alpha   90.00
_cell.angle_beta   90.00
_cell.angle_gamma   90.00
#
_symmetry.space_group_name_H-M   'P 1'
#
loop_
_entity.id
_entity.type
_entity.pdbx_description
1 polymer ?
#
loop_
_entity_poly.entity_id
_entity_poly.type
_entity_poly.pdbx_seq_one_letter_code
_entity_poly.pdbx_strand_id
1 'polypeptide(L)'
;DIFIEVLQADGGTRCASITAASIALADAGIPMRDMVVACAAGKVDGHIVLDLNDIEDKNGEADMPLAMMPNKGLITLLQMDGLVTQEEFKQMLELAMEGCNLIYQIQKKALKSTFIKTVEEV
;
A
#
# COMPACT_ATOMS: atom_id res chain seq x y z
N ASP A 1 10.38 4.98 17.54
CA ASP A 1 10.83 5.40 16.19
C ASP A 1 10.54 4.33 15.18
N ILE A 2 10.39 4.72 13.91
CA ILE A 2 10.16 3.81 12.79
C ILE A 2 11.19 4.17 11.73
N PHE A 3 11.93 3.18 11.27
CA PHE A 3 12.91 3.33 10.20
C PHE A 3 12.55 2.35 9.08
N ILE A 4 12.62 2.81 7.84
CA ILE A 4 12.44 1.98 6.66
C ILE A 4 13.63 2.22 5.75
N GLU A 5 14.25 1.13 5.31
CA GLU A 5 15.32 1.15 4.32
C GLU A 5 14.82 0.47 3.04
N VAL A 6 14.86 1.19 1.93
CA VAL A 6 14.55 0.65 0.61
C VAL A 6 15.82 0.06 0.03
N LEU A 7 15.96 -1.27 0.11
CA LEU A 7 17.14 -1.97 -0.40
C LEU A 7 17.17 -1.99 -1.94
N GLN A 8 16.00 -2.02 -2.57
CA GLN A 8 15.82 -1.96 -4.02
C GLN A 8 14.52 -1.18 -4.32
N ALA A 9 14.57 -0.32 -5.34
CA ALA A 9 13.43 0.47 -5.79
C ALA A 9 12.96 0.00 -7.17
N ASP A 10 11.65 -0.12 -7.35
CA ASP A 10 11.00 -0.51 -8.61
C ASP A 10 9.58 0.09 -8.72
N GLY A 11 9.44 1.40 -8.49
CA GLY A 11 8.12 2.04 -8.32
C GLY A 11 7.50 1.77 -6.95
N GLY A 12 6.50 2.57 -6.55
CA GLY A 12 5.67 2.29 -5.37
C GLY A 12 6.37 2.18 -4.01
N THR A 13 7.64 2.59 -3.88
CA THR A 13 8.46 2.33 -2.68
C THR A 13 7.85 2.89 -1.39
N ARG A 14 7.11 4.00 -1.47
CA ARG A 14 6.37 4.54 -0.32
C ARG A 14 5.22 3.64 0.13
N CYS A 15 4.50 3.03 -0.82
CA CYS A 15 3.40 2.11 -0.51
C CYS A 15 3.94 0.83 0.14
N ALA A 16 5.03 0.30 -0.39
CA ALA A 16 5.76 -0.81 0.21
C ALA A 16 6.25 -0.45 1.63
N SER A 17 6.84 0.72 1.79
CA SER A 17 7.37 1.22 3.07
C SER A 17 6.29 1.35 4.14
N ILE A 18 5.13 1.94 3.80
CA ILE A 18 3.99 2.10 4.73
C ILE A 18 3.45 0.73 5.15
N THR A 19 3.29 -0.18 4.20
CA THR A 19 2.80 -1.54 4.46
C THR A 19 3.77 -2.32 5.36
N ALA A 20 5.08 -2.20 5.12
CA ALA A 20 6.11 -2.81 5.95
C ALA A 20 6.18 -2.21 7.36
N ALA A 21 6.13 -0.87 7.47
CA ALA A 21 6.09 -0.17 8.76
C ALA A 21 4.90 -0.62 9.62
N SER A 22 3.73 -0.77 9.01
CA SER A 22 2.51 -1.24 9.65
C SER A 22 2.66 -2.66 10.22
N ILE A 23 3.30 -3.58 9.47
CA ILE A 23 3.65 -4.91 9.98
C ILE A 23 4.62 -4.81 11.14
N ALA A 24 5.69 -4.02 11.01
CA ALA A 24 6.71 -3.89 12.04
C ALA A 24 6.15 -3.33 13.36
N LEU A 25 5.24 -2.36 13.29
CA LEU A 25 4.53 -1.82 14.47
C LEU A 25 3.66 -2.88 15.15
N ALA A 26 2.94 -3.69 14.37
CA ALA A 26 2.11 -4.76 14.88
C ALA A 26 2.97 -5.88 15.53
N ASP A 27 4.08 -6.25 14.89
CA ASP A 27 5.03 -7.25 15.39
C ASP A 27 5.71 -6.79 16.70
N ALA A 28 6.00 -5.48 16.81
CA ALA A 28 6.47 -4.86 18.04
C ALA A 28 5.40 -4.77 19.16
N GLY A 29 4.16 -5.22 18.90
CA GLY A 29 3.07 -5.22 19.87
C GLY A 29 2.51 -3.84 20.21
N ILE A 30 2.74 -2.84 19.34
CA ILE A 30 2.23 -1.47 19.56
C ILE A 30 0.73 -1.44 19.29
N PRO A 31 -0.11 -0.99 20.25
CA PRO A 31 -1.55 -0.88 20.04
C PRO A 31 -1.88 0.12 18.94
N MET A 32 -2.51 -0.35 17.86
CA MET A 32 -2.95 0.48 16.73
C MET A 32 -4.47 0.40 16.56
N ARG A 33 -5.06 1.46 15.99
CA ARG A 33 -6.51 1.52 15.71
C ARG A 33 -6.94 0.55 14.60
N ASP A 34 -6.04 0.32 13.67
CA ASP A 34 -6.14 -0.60 12.54
C ASP A 34 -4.73 -0.77 11.96
N MET A 35 -4.55 -1.76 11.10
CA MET A 35 -3.40 -1.80 10.20
C MET A 35 -3.51 -0.69 9.17
N VAL A 36 -2.37 -0.15 8.74
CA VAL A 36 -2.28 0.68 7.53
C VAL A 36 -1.75 -0.17 6.38
N VAL A 37 -2.38 -0.05 5.22
CA VAL A 37 -1.98 -0.72 3.97
C VAL A 37 -1.98 0.31 2.86
N ALA A 38 -1.02 0.20 1.94
CA ALA A 38 -0.89 1.14 0.85
C ALA A 38 -0.67 0.44 -0.50
N CYS A 39 -1.23 1.01 -1.55
CA CYS A 39 -1.10 0.60 -2.94
C CYS A 39 -1.27 1.83 -3.83
N ALA A 40 -0.57 1.86 -4.96
CA ALA A 40 -0.72 2.94 -5.93
C ALA A 40 -1.62 2.48 -7.08
N ALA A 41 -2.38 3.40 -7.65
CA ALA A 41 -2.96 3.24 -8.98
C ALA A 41 -2.42 4.34 -9.87
N GLY A 42 -2.35 4.07 -11.18
CA GLY A 42 -1.76 4.99 -12.14
C GLY A 42 -2.49 5.00 -13.47
N LYS A 43 -2.01 5.84 -14.37
CA LYS A 43 -2.42 5.87 -15.77
C LYS A 43 -1.19 5.70 -16.66
N VAL A 44 -1.25 4.71 -17.55
CA VAL A 44 -0.18 4.36 -18.50
C VAL A 44 -0.80 4.10 -19.87
N ASP A 45 -0.28 4.76 -20.92
CA ASP A 45 -0.76 4.65 -22.30
C ASP A 45 -2.29 4.82 -22.41
N GLY A 46 -2.85 5.77 -21.66
CA GLY A 46 -4.29 6.03 -21.60
C GLY A 46 -5.11 5.05 -20.76
N HIS A 47 -4.51 4.03 -20.16
CA HIS A 47 -5.19 3.00 -19.38
C HIS A 47 -4.92 3.14 -17.89
N ILE A 48 -5.94 2.91 -17.06
CA ILE A 48 -5.77 2.87 -15.61
C ILE A 48 -5.19 1.52 -15.22
N VAL A 49 -4.12 1.55 -14.42
CA VAL A 49 -3.39 0.36 -13.95
C VAL A 49 -3.22 0.40 -12.43
N LEU A 50 -3.03 -0.78 -11.84
CA LEU A 50 -2.78 -0.97 -10.42
C LEU A 50 -1.31 -1.33 -10.21
N ASP A 51 -0.70 -0.75 -9.17
CA ASP A 51 0.66 -1.06 -8.70
C ASP A 51 1.75 -0.83 -9.75
N LEU A 52 1.99 0.46 -10.06
CA LEU A 52 2.98 0.89 -11.04
C LEU A 52 4.40 0.40 -10.69
N ASN A 53 5.10 -0.16 -11.68
CA ASN A 53 6.55 -0.37 -11.62
C ASN A 53 7.34 0.91 -11.97
N ASP A 54 8.67 0.86 -11.90
CA ASP A 54 9.54 2.03 -12.16
C ASP A 54 9.41 2.60 -13.58
N ILE A 55 9.19 1.74 -14.59
CA ILE A 55 9.05 2.16 -15.98
C ILE A 55 7.70 2.85 -16.20
N GLU A 56 6.65 2.29 -15.62
CA GLU A 56 5.29 2.81 -15.68
C GLU A 56 5.15 4.13 -14.93
N ASP A 57 5.75 4.25 -13.74
CA ASP A 57 5.76 5.49 -12.94
C ASP A 57 6.51 6.63 -13.68
N LYS A 58 7.64 6.33 -14.32
CA LYS A 58 8.44 7.34 -15.04
C LYS A 58 7.85 7.80 -16.37
N ASN A 59 7.17 6.91 -17.08
CA ASN A 59 6.69 7.18 -18.45
C ASN A 59 5.16 7.34 -18.53
N GLY A 60 4.43 6.98 -17.48
CA GLY A 60 2.99 7.07 -17.41
C GLY A 60 2.48 8.51 -17.29
N GLU A 61 1.17 8.67 -17.44
CA GLU A 61 0.51 9.97 -17.36
C GLU A 61 0.12 10.38 -15.94
N ALA A 62 0.01 9.42 -15.01
CA ALA A 62 -0.30 9.70 -13.61
C ALA A 62 0.12 8.58 -12.65
N ASP A 63 0.50 8.97 -11.43
CA ASP A 63 0.72 8.11 -10.26
C ASP A 63 -0.13 8.60 -9.10
N MET A 64 -0.81 7.69 -8.40
CA MET A 64 -1.63 8.00 -7.24
C MET A 64 -1.42 6.97 -6.12
N PRO A 65 -0.43 7.20 -5.24
CA PRO A 65 -0.24 6.42 -4.03
C PRO A 65 -1.37 6.68 -3.03
N LEU A 66 -1.96 5.59 -2.52
CA LEU A 66 -2.98 5.62 -1.48
C LEU A 66 -2.58 4.72 -0.31
N ALA A 67 -2.82 5.18 0.91
CA ALA A 67 -2.81 4.33 2.09
C ALA A 67 -4.13 4.44 2.85
N MET A 68 -4.58 3.33 3.43
CA MET A 68 -5.83 3.28 4.18
C MET A 68 -5.76 2.34 5.40
N MET A 69 -6.68 2.59 6.34
CA MET A 69 -7.09 1.69 7.42
C MET A 69 -8.26 0.83 6.93
N PRO A 70 -8.04 -0.44 6.51
CA PRO A 70 -9.03 -1.20 5.76
C PRO A 70 -10.32 -1.50 6.53
N ASN A 71 -10.25 -1.80 7.83
CA ASN A 71 -11.45 -2.10 8.64
C ASN A 71 -12.28 -0.85 8.92
N LYS A 72 -11.68 0.34 8.85
CA LYS A 72 -12.37 1.62 9.08
C LYS A 72 -12.79 2.31 7.79
N GLY A 73 -12.28 1.88 6.63
CA GLY A 73 -12.49 2.56 5.36
C GLY A 73 -11.94 3.99 5.34
N LEU A 74 -10.89 4.27 6.12
CA LEU A 74 -10.32 5.61 6.26
C LEU A 74 -9.01 5.73 5.49
N ILE A 75 -8.92 6.72 4.61
CA ILE A 75 -7.69 7.06 3.88
C ILE A 75 -6.74 7.80 4.84
N THR A 76 -5.51 7.31 4.95
CA THR A 76 -4.45 7.90 5.78
C THR A 76 -3.38 8.61 4.95
N LEU A 77 -3.28 8.27 3.67
CA LEU A 77 -2.44 8.96 2.68
C LEU A 77 -3.14 8.95 1.34
N LEU A 78 -3.14 10.10 0.68
CA LEU A 78 -3.54 10.24 -0.72
C LEU A 78 -2.63 11.28 -1.34
N GLN A 79 -1.87 10.87 -2.35
CA GLN A 79 -1.02 11.73 -3.15
C GLN A 79 -1.31 11.44 -4.61
N MET A 80 -1.11 12.42 -5.48
CA MET A 80 -1.28 12.24 -6.91
C MET A 80 -0.29 13.15 -7.64
N ASP A 81 0.34 12.61 -8.67
CA ASP A 81 1.08 13.34 -9.70
C ASP A 81 0.51 12.99 -11.08
N GLY A 82 0.57 13.93 -12.02
CA GLY A 82 0.03 13.77 -13.38
C GLY A 82 -1.38 14.31 -13.61
N LEU A 83 -1.92 14.03 -14.80
CA LEU A 83 -3.18 14.62 -15.28
C LEU A 83 -4.21 13.54 -15.58
N VAL A 84 -5.35 13.62 -14.87
CA VAL A 84 -6.49 12.73 -15.08
C VAL A 84 -7.79 13.52 -15.04
N THR A 85 -8.81 12.99 -15.68
CA THR A 85 -10.18 13.47 -15.56
C THR A 85 -10.76 13.10 -14.19
N GLN A 86 -11.83 13.78 -13.79
CA GLN A 86 -12.52 13.45 -12.53
C GLN A 86 -13.03 12.00 -12.49
N GLU A 87 -13.40 11.44 -13.64
CA GLU A 87 -13.88 10.06 -13.72
C GLU A 87 -12.73 9.06 -13.57
N GLU A 88 -11.61 9.30 -14.25
CA GLU A 88 -10.40 8.50 -14.11
C GLU A 88 -9.87 8.53 -12.67
N PHE A 89 -9.90 9.69 -12.00
CA PHE A 89 -9.52 9.80 -10.60
C PHE A 89 -10.37 8.87 -9.69
N LYS A 90 -11.69 8.81 -9.89
CA LYS A 90 -12.55 7.92 -9.12
C LYS A 90 -12.23 6.46 -9.38
N GLN A 91 -12.03 6.10 -10.64
CA GLN A 91 -11.66 4.73 -11.03
C GLN A 91 -10.32 4.32 -10.42
N MET A 92 -9.31 5.19 -10.47
CA MET A 92 -8.02 4.97 -9.81
C MET A 92 -8.18 4.82 -8.29
N LEU A 93 -9.06 5.61 -7.67
CA LEU A 93 -9.28 5.59 -6.22
C LEU A 93 -9.88 4.25 -5.78
N GLU A 94 -10.92 3.81 -6.48
CA GLU A 94 -11.56 2.51 -6.26
C GLU A 94 -10.57 1.37 -6.48
N LEU A 95 -9.80 1.41 -7.58
CA LEU A 95 -8.81 0.39 -7.90
C LEU A 95 -7.69 0.30 -6.85
N ALA A 96 -7.16 1.44 -6.40
CA ALA A 96 -6.14 1.47 -5.35
C ALA A 96 -6.67 0.93 -4.01
N MET A 97 -7.93 1.22 -3.67
CA MET A 97 -8.59 0.68 -2.47
C MET A 97 -8.79 -0.84 -2.57
N GLU A 98 -9.14 -1.37 -3.74
CA GLU A 98 -9.19 -2.82 -3.98
C GLU A 98 -7.82 -3.48 -3.81
N GLY A 99 -6.77 -2.88 -4.39
CA GLY A 99 -5.38 -3.32 -4.19
C GLY A 99 -4.97 -3.33 -2.71
N CYS A 100 -5.32 -2.28 -1.96
CA CYS A 100 -5.09 -2.23 -0.52
C CYS A 100 -5.79 -3.37 0.24
N ASN A 101 -7.02 -3.73 -0.16
CA ASN A 101 -7.75 -4.84 0.47
C ASN A 101 -7.09 -6.20 0.18
N LEU A 102 -6.52 -6.39 -1.00
CA LEU A 102 -5.75 -7.61 -1.33
C LEU A 102 -4.48 -7.71 -0.47
N ILE A 103 -3.70 -6.64 -0.41
CA ILE A 103 -2.48 -6.57 0.41
C ILE A 103 -2.82 -6.75 1.89
N TYR A 104 -3.94 -6.21 2.37
CA TYR A 104 -4.39 -6.37 3.75
C TYR A 104 -4.58 -7.84 4.14
N GLN A 105 -5.12 -8.69 3.26
CA GLN A 105 -5.25 -10.12 3.55
C GLN A 105 -3.89 -10.80 3.68
N ILE A 106 -2.93 -10.43 2.83
CA ILE A 106 -1.56 -10.95 2.88
C ILE A 106 -0.87 -10.50 4.18
N GLN A 107 -1.02 -9.21 4.55
CA GLN A 107 -0.47 -8.63 5.77
C GLN A 107 -0.96 -9.38 7.03
N LYS A 108 -2.27 -9.65 7.12
CA LYS A 108 -2.84 -10.45 8.22
C LYS A 108 -2.29 -11.87 8.25
N LYS A 109 -2.13 -12.50 7.09
CA LYS A 109 -1.60 -13.86 7.00
C LYS A 109 -0.16 -13.91 7.49
N ALA A 110 0.66 -12.92 7.13
CA ALA A 110 2.04 -12.81 7.59
C ALA A 110 2.11 -12.72 9.12
N LEU A 111 1.38 -11.79 9.75
CA LEU A 111 1.36 -11.63 11.20
C LEU A 111 0.89 -12.89 11.95
N LYS A 112 -0.16 -13.56 11.45
CA LYS A 112 -0.64 -14.83 12.02
C LYS A 112 0.43 -15.92 11.97
N SER A 113 1.16 -16.01 10.86
CA SER A 113 2.20 -17.03 10.70
C SER A 113 3.38 -16.83 11.65
N THR A 114 3.75 -15.57 11.95
CA THR A 114 4.78 -15.26 12.95
C THR A 114 4.32 -15.67 14.34
N PHE A 115 3.08 -15.32 14.71
CA PHE A 115 2.53 -15.65 16.02
C PHE A 115 2.53 -17.16 16.29
N ILE A 116 2.17 -17.98 15.30
CA ILE A 116 2.18 -19.45 15.43
C ILE A 116 3.59 -19.98 15.72
N LYS A 117 4.61 -19.49 15.00
CA LYS A 117 6.00 -19.90 15.23
C LYS A 117 6.49 -19.55 16.63
N THR A 118 6.17 -18.35 17.11
CA THR A 118 6.55 -17.93 18.47
C THR A 118 5.90 -18.79 19.54
N VAL A 119 4.68 -19.29 19.32
CA VAL A 119 4.02 -20.22 20.27
C VAL A 119 4.64 -21.62 20.23
N GLU A 120 5.16 -22.08 19.09
CA GLU A 120 5.85 -23.38 18.99
C GLU A 120 7.26 -23.36 19.59
N GLU A 121 7.92 -22.20 19.64
CA GLU A 121 9.26 -22.02 20.19
C GLU A 121 9.31 -21.78 21.72
N VAL A 122 8.15 -21.56 22.36
CA VAL A 122 8.00 -21.31 23.82
C VAL A 122 7.46 -22.56 24.51
#